data_AF-A0A6V7KUN2-F1
#
_entry.id   AF-A0A6V7KUN2-F1
#
_cell.length_a   1.000
_cell.length_b   1.000
_cell.length_c   1.000
_cell.angle_alpha   90.00
_cell.angle_beta   90.00
_cell.angle_gamma   90.00
#
_symmetry.space_group_name_H-M   'P 1'
#
loop_
_entity.id
_entity.type
_entity.pdbx_description
1 polymer ?
#
loop_
_entity_poly.entity_id
_entity_poly.type
_entity_poly.pdbx_seq_one_letter_code
_entity_poly.pdbx_strand_id
1 'polypeptide(L)' 'KIEPHIQKVLADISKSEDVDLAVVGGSDYEKIKEQLGDDCLSYFKYIFAENGLTAYKEGKKLTTD' A
#
# COMPACT_ATOMS: atom_id res chain seq x y z
N LYS A 1 7.89 -6.26 -10.08
CA LYS A 1 7.55 -4.84 -10.31
C LYS A 1 6.17 -4.79 -10.95
N ILE A 2 5.26 -3.91 -10.49
CA ILE A 2 3.89 -3.82 -11.01
C ILE A 2 3.90 -3.42 -12.49
N GLU A 3 3.00 -4.00 -13.29
CA GLU A 3 2.83 -3.64 -14.69
C GLU A 3 2.27 -2.22 -14.88
N PRO A 4 2.69 -1.46 -15.91
CA PRO A 4 2.28 -0.06 -16.11
C PRO A 4 0.76 0.15 -16.16
N HIS A 5 0.02 -0.81 -16.72
CA HIS A 5 -1.43 -0.70 -16.84
C HIS A 5 -2.13 -0.76 -15.46
N ILE A 6 -1.61 -1.58 -14.53
CA ILE A 6 -2.13 -1.66 -13.16
C ILE A 6 -1.79 -0.38 -12.39
N GLN A 7 -0.57 0.16 -12.56
CA GLN A 7 -0.19 1.43 -11.93
C GLN A 7 -1.14 2.56 -12.31
N LYS A 8 -1.53 2.63 -13.59
CA LYS A 8 -2.50 3.61 -14.07
C LYS A 8 -3.87 3.44 -13.41
N VAL A 9 -4.37 2.21 -13.30
CA VAL A 9 -5.64 1.93 -12.64
C VAL A 9 -5.61 2.33 -11.17
N LEU A 10 -4.53 1.98 -10.44
CA LEU A 10 -4.36 2.37 -9.04
C LEU A 10 -4.30 3.89 -8.88
N ALA A 11 -3.61 4.59 -9.78
CA ALA A 11 -3.50 6.04 -9.77
C ALA A 11 -4.82 6.75 -10.09
N ASP A 12 -5.71 6.16 -10.90
CA ASP A 12 -7.04 6.74 -11.14
C ASP A 12 -7.99 6.47 -9.96
N ILE A 13 -7.90 5.31 -9.32
CA ILE A 13 -8.70 5.01 -8.12
C ILE A 13 -8.26 5.88 -6.93
N SER A 14 -6.96 6.10 -6.74
CA SER A 14 -6.44 6.89 -5.62
C SER A 14 -6.84 8.38 -5.64
N LYS A 15 -7.35 8.89 -6.77
CA LYS A 15 -7.91 10.25 -6.88
C LYS A 15 -9.35 10.36 -6.36
N SER A 16 -10.03 9.23 -6.13
CA SER A 16 -11.40 9.22 -5.62
C SER A 16 -11.42 9.51 -4.13
N GLU A 17 -12.21 10.51 -3.71
CA GLU A 17 -12.33 10.89 -2.29
C GLU A 17 -13.17 9.88 -1.48
N ASP A 18 -13.98 9.06 -2.15
CA ASP A 18 -14.87 8.07 -1.52
C ASP A 18 -14.23 6.68 -1.36
N VAL A 19 -13.01 6.48 -1.86
CA VAL A 19 -12.34 5.16 -1.90
C VAL A 19 -10.94 5.22 -1.33
N ASP A 20 -10.73 4.51 -0.22
CA ASP A 20 -9.40 4.27 0.33
C ASP A 20 -8.80 2.98 -0.25
N LEU A 21 -7.54 3.05 -0.71
CA LEU A 21 -6.79 1.88 -1.17
C LEU A 21 -5.97 1.25 -0.03
N ALA A 22 -5.93 -0.08 -0.02
CA ALA A 22 -5.11 -0.86 0.89
C ALA A 22 -4.37 -2.00 0.17
N VAL A 23 -3.18 -2.36 0.67
CA VAL A 23 -2.46 -3.56 0.24
C VAL A 23 -2.20 -4.47 1.44
N VAL A 24 -2.33 -5.78 1.23
CA VAL A 24 -1.98 -6.81 2.21
C VAL A 24 -0.99 -7.79 1.62
N GLY A 25 0.05 -8.12 2.37
CA GLY A 25 1.05 -9.11 1.97
C GLY A 25 1.58 -9.87 3.18
N GLY A 26 1.98 -11.12 2.95
CA GLY A 26 2.65 -11.93 3.98
C GLY A 26 4.11 -11.55 4.21
N SER A 27 4.66 -10.66 3.39
CA SER A 27 6.02 -10.14 3.53
C SER A 27 6.08 -8.96 4.50
N ASP A 28 7.28 -8.64 4.94
CA ASP A 28 7.59 -7.39 5.64
C ASP A 28 7.37 -6.15 4.76
N TYR A 29 7.32 -4.98 5.40
CA TYR A 29 7.06 -3.70 4.74
C TYR A 29 8.11 -3.34 3.67
N GLU A 30 9.39 -3.65 3.90
CA GLU A 30 10.46 -3.32 2.96
C GLU A 30 10.33 -4.10 1.66
N LYS A 31 9.99 -5.39 1.74
CA LYS A 31 9.69 -6.20 0.54
C LYS A 31 8.45 -5.72 -0.21
N ILE A 32 7.39 -5.37 0.50
CA ILE A 32 6.19 -4.79 -0.14
C ILE A 32 6.55 -3.50 -0.88
N LYS A 33 7.35 -2.64 -0.25
CA LYS A 33 7.87 -1.41 -0.84
C LYS A 33 8.74 -1.68 -2.08
N GLU A 34 9.63 -2.67 -2.05
CA GLU A 34 10.47 -3.04 -3.19
C GLU A 34 9.62 -3.53 -4.39
N GLN A 35 8.60 -4.34 -4.13
CA GLN A 35 7.74 -4.90 -5.17
C GLN A 35 6.86 -3.86 -5.86
N LEU A 36 6.29 -2.95 -5.05
CA LEU A 36 5.38 -1.90 -5.53
C LEU A 36 6.15 -0.68 -6.08
N GLY A 37 7.28 -0.33 -5.48
CA GLY A 37 8.01 0.92 -5.69
C GLY A 37 7.40 2.09 -4.93
N ASP A 38 8.23 3.11 -4.61
CA ASP A 38 7.81 4.30 -3.86
C ASP A 38 6.61 5.02 -4.48
N ASP A 39 6.55 5.13 -5.81
CA ASP A 39 5.45 5.79 -6.51
C ASP A 39 4.10 5.12 -6.25
N CYS A 40 4.05 3.78 -6.29
CA CYS A 40 2.81 3.03 -6.09
C CYS A 40 2.43 2.92 -4.62
N LEU A 41 3.43 2.89 -3.72
CA LEU A 41 3.18 2.81 -2.28
C LEU A 41 2.38 4.03 -1.79
N SER A 42 2.62 5.20 -2.39
CA SER A 42 1.91 6.44 -2.05
C SER A 42 0.40 6.40 -2.35
N TYR A 43 -0.06 5.51 -3.22
CA TYR A 43 -1.47 5.37 -3.55
C TYR A 43 -2.26 4.62 -2.47
N PHE A 44 -1.57 3.86 -1.61
CA PHE A 44 -2.21 3.06 -0.57
C PHE A 44 -2.22 3.83 0.74
N LYS A 45 -3.42 4.17 1.22
CA LYS A 45 -3.60 4.77 2.53
C LYS A 45 -3.28 3.78 3.65
N TYR A 46 -3.56 2.50 3.43
CA TYR A 46 -3.29 1.42 4.38
C TYR A 46 -2.34 0.38 3.79
N ILE A 47 -1.37 -0.05 4.59
CA ILE A 47 -0.43 -1.11 4.20
C ILE A 47 -0.40 -2.14 5.33
N PHE A 48 -0.74 -3.37 5.02
CA PHE A 48 -0.77 -4.51 5.94
C PHE A 48 0.35 -5.48 5.59
N ALA A 49 1.47 -5.37 6.28
CA ALA A 49 2.58 -6.31 6.21
C ALA A 49 2.34 -7.51 7.14
N GLU A 50 3.04 -8.61 6.87
CA GLU A 50 2.99 -9.84 7.68
C GLU A 50 1.54 -10.33 7.91
N ASN A 51 0.72 -10.30 6.84
CA ASN A 51 -0.71 -10.65 6.87
C ASN A 51 -1.53 -9.80 7.86
N GLY A 52 -1.12 -8.55 8.09
CA GLY A 52 -1.82 -7.60 8.97
C GLY A 52 -1.33 -7.59 10.41
N LEU A 53 -0.34 -8.39 10.78
CA LEU A 53 0.36 -8.28 12.08
C LEU A 53 1.03 -6.91 12.23
N THR A 54 1.57 -6.37 11.14
CA THR A 54 2.13 -5.03 11.07
C THR A 54 1.30 -4.18 10.12
N ALA A 55 0.73 -3.09 10.61
CA ALA A 55 -0.10 -2.18 9.82
C ALA A 55 0.47 -0.76 9.78
N TYR A 56 0.28 -0.08 8.65
CA TYR A 56 0.62 1.32 8.46
C TYR A 56 -0.60 2.06 7.91
N LYS A 57 -0.77 3.30 8.35
CA LYS A 57 -1.74 4.25 7.82
C LYS A 57 -1.03 5.54 7.46
N GLU A 58 -1.16 5.99 6.21
CA GLU A 58 -0.56 7.22 5.70
C GLU A 58 0.96 7.31 6.00
N GLY A 59 1.65 6.18 5.77
CA GLY A 59 3.09 6.04 6.01
C GLY A 59 3.50 5.91 7.48
N LYS A 60 2.57 5.99 8.43
CA LYS A 60 2.85 5.83 9.86
C LYS A 60 2.47 4.44 10.33
N LYS A 61 3.40 3.77 11.04
CA LYS A 61 3.12 2.48 11.66
C LYS A 61 2.03 2.65 12.72
N LEU A 62 1.00 1.83 12.65
CA LEU A 62 -0.01 1.75 13.69
C LEU A 62 0.57 0.97 14.86
N THR A 63 0.52 1.56 16.05
CA THR A 63 0.84 0.87 17.30
C THR A 63 -0.43 0.24 17.85
N THR A 64 -0.30 -0.98 18.37
CA THR A 64 -1.32 -1.61 19.19
C THR A 64 -1.00 -1.28 20.64
N ASP A 65 -1.96 -0.67 21.35
CA ASP A 65 -1.92 -0.54 22.81
C ASP A 65 -2.11 -1.89 23.52
#